data_AF-A0A1M7KC33-F1
#
_entry.id   AF-A0A1M7KC33-F1
#
_cell.length_a   1.000
_cell.length_b   1.000
_cell.length_c   1.000
_cell.angle_alpha   90.00
_cell.angle_beta   90.00
_cell.angle_gamma   90.00
#
_symmetry.space_group_name_H-M   'P 1'
#
loop_
_entity.id
_entity.type
_entity.pdbx_description
1 polymer ?
#
loop_
_entity_poly.entity_id
_entity_poly.type
_entity_poly.pdbx_seq_one_letter_code
_entity_poly.pdbx_strand_id
1 'polypeptide(L)'
;MPFSDTQVSQALEIFIRRNEQLRQELANFNRHPGGLFISERRAEHARSAFLRAAQERDTTPHDFALRLIARTPAELEQLREERRMRLAS
;
A
#
# COMPACT_ATOMS: atom_id res chain seq x y z
N MET A 1 0.67 -11.77 -6.76
CA MET A 1 1.25 -10.40 -6.63
C MET A 1 0.68 -9.79 -5.37
N PRO A 2 1.45 -9.11 -4.49
CA PRO A 2 0.93 -8.60 -3.22
C PRO A 2 -0.25 -7.62 -3.39
N PHE A 3 -0.25 -6.84 -4.47
CA PHE A 3 -1.32 -5.86 -4.76
C PHE A 3 -2.60 -6.45 -5.36
N SER A 4 -2.69 -7.78 -5.58
CA SER A 4 -3.98 -8.44 -5.87
C SER A 4 -4.78 -8.72 -4.60
N ASP A 5 -4.14 -8.57 -3.43
CA ASP A 5 -4.81 -8.66 -2.14
C ASP A 5 -5.56 -7.35 -1.84
N THR A 6 -6.83 -7.48 -1.43
CA THR A 6 -7.71 -6.35 -1.13
C THR A 6 -7.19 -5.52 0.05
N GLN A 7 -6.60 -6.15 1.06
CA GLN A 7 -6.03 -5.44 2.22
C GLN A 7 -4.79 -4.64 1.78
N VAL A 8 -3.92 -5.21 0.95
CA VAL A 8 -2.75 -4.47 0.42
C VAL A 8 -3.19 -3.30 -0.45
N SER A 9 -4.24 -3.47 -1.26
CA SER A 9 -4.80 -2.39 -2.09
C SER A 9 -5.38 -1.24 -1.25
N GLN A 10 -6.16 -1.58 -0.23
CA GLN A 10 -6.71 -0.60 0.71
C GLN A 10 -5.59 0.12 1.49
N ALA A 11 -4.59 -0.63 1.95
CA ALA A 11 -3.46 -0.06 2.66
C ALA A 11 -2.63 0.87 1.78
N LEU A 12 -2.50 0.57 0.48
CA LEU A 12 -1.84 1.45 -0.48
C LEU A 12 -2.58 2.80 -0.59
N GLU A 13 -3.91 2.81 -0.63
CA GLU A 13 -4.68 4.06 -0.62
C GLU A 13 -4.47 4.86 0.67
N ILE A 14 -4.47 4.20 1.82
CA ILE A 14 -4.19 4.83 3.12
C ILE A 14 -2.78 5.41 3.15
N PHE A 15 -1.79 4.64 2.67
CA PHE A 15 -0.39 5.05 2.56
C PHE A 15 -0.23 6.30 1.70
N ILE A 16 -0.82 6.30 0.50
CA ILE A 16 -0.83 7.48 -0.37
C ILE A 16 -1.48 8.66 0.36
N ARG A 17 -2.66 8.49 0.97
CA ARG A 17 -3.38 9.60 1.65
C ARG A 17 -2.56 10.21 2.79
N ARG A 18 -1.85 9.38 3.57
CA ARG A 18 -1.04 9.80 4.72
C ARG A 18 0.35 10.31 4.35
N ASN A 19 0.87 9.96 3.18
CA ASN A 19 2.19 10.39 2.72
C ASN A 19 2.07 11.62 1.81
N GLU A 20 2.23 12.81 2.40
CA GLU A 20 2.12 14.08 1.68
C GLU A 20 3.13 14.21 0.54
N GLN A 21 4.38 13.80 0.76
CA GLN A 21 5.42 13.82 -0.25
C GLN A 21 5.03 12.96 -1.45
N LEU A 22 4.61 11.71 -1.22
CA LEU A 22 4.16 10.82 -2.29
C LEU A 22 2.96 11.39 -3.03
N ARG A 23 2.03 12.06 -2.35
CA ARG A 23 0.89 12.73 -3.02
C ARG A 23 1.34 13.85 -3.94
N GLN A 24 2.32 14.65 -3.53
CA GLN A 24 2.87 15.72 -4.35
C GLN A 24 3.60 15.15 -5.57
N GLU A 25 4.40 14.09 -5.39
CA GLU A 25 5.07 13.38 -6.47
C GLU A 25 4.05 12.83 -7.48
N LEU A 26 3.01 12.13 -6.98
CA LEU A 26 1.91 11.61 -7.80
C LEU A 26 1.12 12.71 -8.52
N ALA A 27 0.95 13.89 -7.91
CA ALA A 27 0.29 15.02 -8.53
C ALA A 27 1.14 15.65 -9.65
N ASN A 28 2.46 15.65 -9.51
CA ASN A 28 3.39 16.16 -10.53
C ASN A 28 3.36 15.32 -11.81
N PHE A 29 3.12 14.01 -11.71
CA PHE A 29 2.94 13.16 -12.89
C PHE A 29 1.72 13.56 -13.75
N ASN A 30 0.69 14.19 -13.17
CA ASN A 30 -0.50 14.66 -13.92
C ASN A 30 -0.24 15.88 -14.80
N ARG A 31 0.93 16.53 -14.73
CA ARG A 31 1.26 17.71 -15.53
C ARG A 31 1.76 17.37 -16.95
N HIS A 32 1.86 16.09 -17.31
CA HIS A 32 2.26 15.65 -18.64
C HIS A 32 1.06 15.24 -19.52
N PRO A 33 1.05 15.53 -20.83
CA PRO A 33 -0.12 15.34 -21.71
C PRO A 33 -0.32 13.89 -22.23
N GLY A 34 -0.01 12.87 -21.44
CA GLY A 34 -0.08 11.45 -21.84
C GLY A 34 -0.95 10.58 -20.91
N GLY A 35 -2.28 10.73 -20.99
CA GLY A 35 -3.23 10.30 -19.95
C GLY A 35 -3.26 8.81 -19.54
N LEU A 36 -2.88 7.87 -20.40
CA LEU A 36 -2.89 6.43 -20.08
C LEU A 36 -1.58 5.95 -19.42
N PHE A 37 -0.43 6.27 -20.03
CA PHE A 37 0.89 5.94 -19.48
C PHE A 37 1.14 6.58 -18.11
N ILE A 38 0.53 7.73 -17.83
CA ILE A 38 0.67 8.42 -16.55
C ILE A 38 -0.04 7.68 -15.42
N SER A 39 -1.21 7.10 -15.69
CA SER A 39 -1.98 6.38 -14.66
C SER A 39 -1.27 5.10 -14.23
N GLU A 40 -0.70 4.36 -15.18
CA GLU A 40 0.11 3.17 -14.90
C GLU A 40 1.40 3.54 -14.16
N ARG A 41 2.15 4.54 -14.63
CA ARG A 41 3.37 5.00 -13.94
C ARG A 41 3.09 5.50 -12.53
N ARG A 42 1.96 6.19 -12.31
CA ARG A 42 1.55 6.63 -10.96
C ARG A 42 1.28 5.43 -10.06
N ALA A 43 0.57 4.42 -10.57
CA ALA A 43 0.30 3.20 -9.82
C ALA A 43 1.60 2.44 -9.50
N GLU A 44 2.51 2.29 -10.48
CA GLU A 44 3.81 1.67 -10.28
C GLU A 44 4.68 2.42 -9.27
N HIS A 45 4.71 3.75 -9.37
CA HIS A 45 5.46 4.60 -8.44
C HIS A 45 4.94 4.47 -7.01
N ALA A 46 3.62 4.52 -6.82
CA ALA A 46 2.99 4.33 -5.51
C ALA A 46 3.26 2.92 -4.94
N ARG A 47 3.14 1.88 -5.78
CA ARG A 47 3.46 0.49 -5.40
C ARG A 47 4.92 0.34 -4.99
N SER A 48 5.85 0.93 -5.76
CA SER A 48 7.28 0.90 -5.45
C SER A 48 7.59 1.61 -4.14
N ALA A 49 7.02 2.80 -3.92
CA ALA A 49 7.15 3.54 -2.67
C ALA A 49 6.61 2.75 -1.47
N PHE A 50 5.48 2.07 -1.63
CA PHE A 50 4.89 1.21 -0.60
C PHE A 50 5.81 0.01 -0.26
N LEU A 51 6.35 -0.67 -1.27
CA LEU A 51 7.28 -1.79 -1.06
C LEU A 51 8.56 -1.33 -0.38
N ARG A 52 9.11 -0.18 -0.77
CA ARG A 52 10.28 0.42 -0.13
C ARG A 52 10.01 0.73 1.33
N ALA A 53 8.88 1.35 1.64
CA ALA A 53 8.49 1.66 3.02
C ALA A 53 8.32 0.41 3.90
N ALA A 54 7.82 -0.69 3.33
CA ALA A 54 7.77 -1.98 4.01
C ALA A 54 9.18 -2.55 4.27
N GLN A 55 10.05 -2.48 3.26
CA GLN A 55 11.44 -2.94 3.36
C GLN A 55 12.27 -2.13 4.37
N GLU A 56 12.13 -0.80 4.40
CA GLU A 56 12.80 0.08 5.36
C GLU A 56 12.41 -0.21 6.82
N ARG A 57 11.24 -0.83 7.03
CA ARG A 57 10.73 -1.25 8.34
C ARG A 57 10.96 -2.73 8.63
N ASP A 58 11.80 -3.39 7.82
CA ASP A 58 12.14 -4.81 7.92
C ASP A 58 10.88 -5.71 8.03
N THR A 59 9.86 -5.42 7.22
CA THR A 59 8.59 -6.15 7.26
C THR A 59 8.09 -6.53 5.87
N THR A 60 7.18 -7.49 5.84
CA THR A 60 6.54 -7.90 4.58
C THR A 60 5.53 -6.83 4.14
N PRO A 61 5.27 -6.69 2.82
CA PRO A 61 4.24 -5.77 2.32
C PRO A 61 2.86 -6.01 2.94
N HIS A 62 2.55 -7.25 3.29
CA HIS A 62 1.28 -7.61 3.92
C HIS A 62 1.22 -7.18 5.37
N ASP A 63 2.25 -7.45 6.18
CA ASP A 63 2.25 -7.00 7.57
C ASP A 63 2.32 -5.46 7.67
N PHE A 64 3.05 -4.82 6.75
CA PHE A 64 3.00 -3.37 6.58
C PHE A 64 1.59 -2.87 6.24
N ALA A 65 0.88 -3.55 5.32
CA ALA A 65 -0.50 -3.22 4.98
C ALA A 65 -1.44 -3.33 6.19
N LEU A 66 -1.35 -4.43 6.95
CA LEU A 66 -2.18 -4.64 8.13
C LEU A 66 -1.94 -3.55 9.18
N ARG A 67 -0.68 -3.14 9.41
CA ARG A 67 -0.33 -2.04 10.32
C ARG A 67 -0.90 -0.69 9.89
N LEU A 68 -1.06 -0.45 8.58
CA LEU A 68 -1.66 0.78 8.07
C LEU A 68 -3.18 0.82 8.24
N ILE A 69 -3.83 -0.35 8.10
CA ILE A 69 -5.28 -0.53 8.24
C ILE A 69 -5.69 -0.50 9.71
N ALA A 70 -4.96 -1.23 10.57
CA ALA A 70 -5.25 -1.35 11.98
C ALA A 70 -5.22 0.03 12.67
N ARG A 71 -6.22 0.32 13.49
CA ARG A 71 -6.26 1.55 14.31
C ARG A 71 -5.71 1.29 15.71
N THR A 72 -5.77 0.04 16.16
CA THR A 72 -5.28 -0.41 17.46
C THR A 72 -4.42 -1.67 17.33
N PRO A 73 -3.57 -1.97 18.33
CA PRO A 73 -2.81 -3.22 18.37
C PRO A 73 -3.70 -4.48 18.37
N ALA A 74 -4.86 -4.42 19.03
CA ALA A 74 -5.81 -5.54 19.07
C ALA A 74 -6.40 -5.84 17.68
N GLU A 75 -6.75 -4.81 16.91
CA GLU A 75 -7.21 -4.99 15.52
C GLU A 75 -6.10 -5.53 14.61
N LEU A 76 -4.84 -5.15 14.84
CA LEU A 76 -3.72 -5.68 14.07
C LEU A 76 -3.58 -7.20 14.26
N GLU A 77 -3.68 -7.68 15.49
CA GLU A 77 -3.62 -9.12 15.77
C GLU A 77 -4.81 -9.86 15.17
N GLN A 78 -6.01 -9.29 15.23
CA GLN A 78 -7.20 -9.88 14.58
C GLN A 78 -7.00 -10.00 13.06
N LEU A 79 -6.52 -8.94 12.40
CA LEU A 79 -6.27 -8.95 10.96
C LEU A 79 -5.17 -9.95 10.57
N ARG A 80 -4.15 -10.13 11.42
CA ARG A 80 -3.12 -11.16 11.23
C ARG A 80 -3.71 -12.56 11.37
N GLU A 81 -4.55 -12.79 12.37
CA GLU A 81 -5.28 -14.05 12.57
C GLU A 81 -6.15 -14.41 11.38
N GLU A 82 -7.00 -13.48 10.94
CA GLU A 82 -7.88 -13.65 9.77
C GLU A 82 -7.09 -14.02 8.52
N ARG A 83 -5.94 -13.36 8.31
CA ARG A 83 -5.07 -13.66 7.17
C ARG A 83 -4.45 -15.05 7.29
N ARG A 84 -4.01 -15.46 8.49
CA ARG A 84 -3.51 -16.82 8.72
C ARG A 84 -4.57 -17.87 8.39
N MET A 85 -5.81 -17.67 8.84
CA MET A 85 -6.91 -18.60 8.55
C MET A 85 -7.22 -18.68 7.05
N ARG A 86 -7.25 -17.54 6.34
CA ARG A 86 -7.47 -17.52 4.87
C ARG A 86 -6.37 -18.21 4.08
N LEU A 87 -5.12 -18.18 4.57
CA LEU A 87 -3.98 -18.85 3.91
C LEU A 87 -3.88 -20.34 4.26
N ALA A 88 -4.51 -20.77 5.35
CA ALA A 88 -4.55 -22.16 5.79
C ALA A 88 -5.76 -22.94 5.23
N SER A 89 -6.69 -22.24 4.57
CA SER A 89 -7.86 -22.81 3.86
C SER A 89 -7.56 -22.97 2.38
#